data_AF-A0A7J8LL28-F1
#
_entry.id   AF-A0A7J8LL28-F1
#
_cell.length_a   1.000
_cell.length_b   1.000
_cell.length_c   1.000
_cell.angle_alpha   90.00
_cell.angle_beta   90.00
_cell.angle_gamma   90.00
#
_symmetry.space_group_name_H-M   'P 1'
#
loop_
_entity.id
_entity.type
_entity.pdbx_description
1 polymer ?
#
loop_
_entity_poly.entity_id
_entity_poly.type
_entity_poly.pdbx_seq_one_letter_code
_entity_poly.pdbx_strand_id
1 'polypeptide(L)'
;IFPTVTVTLINEASHSVYLKCGFDEGGEYKGLQKMEPGDSITWSFVELIFPLRWCYVHIDEETYGAFWAFTVFLQCHDCKWIIRDDGAYHFNHYYDAWKKTRLFFQY
;
A
#
# COMPACT_ATOMS: atom_id res chain seq x y z
N ILE A 1 -18.71 13.15 11.87
CA ILE A 1 -17.66 13.53 10.88
C ILE A 1 -16.91 12.24 10.58
N PHE A 2 -16.83 11.83 9.32
CA PHE A 2 -16.08 10.64 8.92
C PHE A 2 -14.57 10.96 8.97
N PRO A 3 -13.73 10.06 9.51
CA PRO A 3 -12.30 10.32 9.62
C PRO A 3 -11.65 10.35 8.24
N THR A 4 -10.59 11.13 8.10
CA THR A 4 -9.71 11.06 6.93
C THR A 4 -8.63 10.03 7.23
N VAL A 5 -8.43 9.10 6.30
CA VAL A 5 -7.37 8.11 6.35
C VAL A 5 -6.30 8.53 5.36
N THR A 6 -5.05 8.50 5.78
CA THR A 6 -3.86 8.74 4.97
C THR A 6 -3.08 7.44 4.88
N VAL A 7 -2.74 7.03 3.66
CA VAL A 7 -1.88 5.88 3.39
C VAL A 7 -0.56 6.38 2.84
N THR A 8 0.54 5.87 3.38
CA THR A 8 1.90 6.14 2.90
C THR A 8 2.58 4.82 2.58
N LEU A 9 3.15 4.70 1.38
CA LEU A 9 4.02 3.60 0.98
C LEU A 9 5.41 4.13 0.74
N ILE A 10 6.40 3.40 1.23
CA ILE A 10 7.81 3.72 1.06
C ILE A 10 8.48 2.52 0.39
N ASN A 11 9.27 2.76 -0.64
CA ASN A 11 10.13 1.72 -1.19
C ASN A 11 11.42 1.63 -0.36
N GLU A 12 11.53 0.61 0.48
CA GLU A 12 12.77 0.22 1.19
C GLU A 12 13.49 -0.95 0.51
N ALA A 13 13.05 -1.39 -0.67
CA ALA A 13 13.76 -2.39 -1.45
C ALA A 13 15.09 -1.82 -1.97
N SER A 14 16.03 -2.71 -2.25
CA SER A 14 17.34 -2.37 -2.78
C SER A 14 17.31 -1.88 -4.24
N HIS A 15 16.16 -2.03 -4.91
CA HIS A 15 15.92 -1.70 -6.31
C HIS A 15 14.58 -1.00 -6.52
N SER A 16 14.37 -0.51 -7.74
CA SER A 16 13.11 0.13 -8.09
C SER A 16 11.98 -0.89 -8.13
N VAL A 17 10.82 -0.54 -7.55
CA VAL A 17 9.60 -1.35 -7.61
C VAL A 17 8.56 -0.67 -8.47
N TYR A 18 7.63 -1.45 -9.02
CA TYR A 18 6.49 -0.91 -9.74
C TYR A 18 5.21 -1.09 -8.94
N LEU A 19 4.44 -0.03 -8.81
CA LEU A 19 3.26 0.01 -7.97
C LEU A 19 2.06 0.60 -8.71
N LYS A 20 0.87 0.06 -8.47
CA LYS A 20 -0.39 0.63 -8.92
C LYS A 20 -1.42 0.50 -7.82
N CYS A 21 -2.02 1.60 -7.39
CA CYS A 21 -3.10 1.57 -6.40
C CYS A 21 -4.45 1.87 -7.05
N GLY A 22 -5.46 1.11 -6.66
CA GLY A 22 -6.83 1.32 -7.12
C GLY A 22 -7.54 2.36 -6.26
N PHE A 23 -7.89 3.49 -6.88
CA PHE A 23 -8.76 4.51 -6.30
C PHE A 23 -9.98 4.69 -7.21
N ASP A 24 -11.05 3.96 -6.95
CA ASP A 24 -12.34 4.29 -7.54
C ASP A 24 -12.93 5.45 -6.74
N GLU A 25 -12.67 6.67 -7.21
CA GLU A 25 -13.50 7.88 -7.03
C GLU A 25 -12.79 9.09 -7.69
N GLY A 26 -12.86 9.17 -9.02
CA GLY A 26 -12.66 10.42 -9.78
C GLY A 26 -11.24 10.97 -9.96
N GLY A 27 -10.19 10.29 -9.48
CA GLY A 27 -8.80 10.71 -9.64
C GLY A 27 -8.09 9.98 -10.78
N GLU A 28 -7.27 10.70 -11.54
CA GLU A 28 -6.47 10.23 -12.68
C GLU A 28 -6.02 8.76 -12.57
N TYR A 29 -6.23 8.01 -13.65
CA TYR A 29 -5.67 6.68 -13.84
C TYR A 29 -4.13 6.76 -13.76
N LYS A 30 -3.58 6.69 -12.55
CA LYS A 30 -2.15 6.56 -12.35
C LYS A 30 -1.83 5.12 -12.74
N GLY A 31 -1.24 4.96 -13.93
CA GLY A 31 -0.77 3.67 -14.42
C GLY A 31 0.26 3.05 -13.48
N LEU A 32 1.01 2.06 -13.96
CA LEU A 32 2.12 1.52 -13.19
C LEU A 32 3.12 2.65 -12.88
N GLN A 33 3.37 2.91 -11.60
CA GLN A 33 4.32 3.91 -11.14
C GLN A 33 5.61 3.22 -10.72
N LYS A 34 6.74 3.71 -11.22
CA LYS A 34 8.05 3.29 -10.76
C LYS A 34 8.39 4.06 -9.48
N MET A 35 8.83 3.37 -8.43
CA MET A 35 9.38 3.95 -7.20
C MET A 35 10.84 3.53 -7.09
N GLU A 36 11.75 4.50 -7.05
CA GLU A 36 13.16 4.26 -6.75
C GLU A 36 13.35 3.92 -5.25
N PRO A 37 14.48 3.31 -4.84
CA PRO A 37 14.79 3.11 -3.43
C PRO A 37 14.72 4.43 -2.64
N GLY A 38 13.94 4.45 -1.57
CA GLY A 38 13.68 5.62 -0.73
C GLY A 38 12.49 6.48 -1.17
N ASP A 39 11.91 6.25 -2.37
CA ASP A 39 10.72 6.97 -2.81
C ASP A 39 9.52 6.65 -1.91
N SER A 40 8.61 7.62 -1.80
CA SER A 40 7.34 7.43 -1.11
C SER A 40 6.16 7.99 -1.89
N ILE A 41 5.02 7.33 -1.73
CA ILE A 41 3.72 7.77 -2.27
C ILE A 41 2.74 7.88 -1.11
N THR A 42 2.05 9.01 -1.05
CA THR A 42 1.03 9.28 -0.04
C THR A 42 -0.27 9.72 -0.70
N TRP A 43 -1.40 9.22 -0.20
CA TRP A 43 -2.73 9.73 -0.54
C TRP A 43 -3.64 9.66 0.68
N SER A 44 -4.73 10.41 0.60
CA SER A 44 -5.75 10.44 1.64
C SER A 44 -7.14 10.27 1.05
N PHE A 45 -8.06 9.71 1.83
CA PHE A 45 -9.47 9.55 1.49
C PHE A 45 -10.32 9.65 2.76
N VAL A 46 -11.58 10.00 2.59
CA VAL A 46 -12.54 9.99 3.70
C VAL A 46 -13.06 8.58 3.88
N GLU A 47 -13.04 8.06 5.11
CA GLU A 47 -13.58 6.75 5.45
C GLU A 47 -15.11 6.79 5.47
N LEU A 48 -15.72 6.75 4.28
CA LEU A 48 -17.16 6.65 4.11
C LEU A 48 -17.55 5.17 3.96
N ILE A 49 -18.40 4.69 4.87
CA ILE A 49 -18.91 3.31 4.88
C ILE A 49 -17.79 2.31 5.20
N PHE A 50 -17.21 1.67 4.17
CA PHE A 50 -16.18 0.62 4.29
C PHE A 50 -15.28 0.65 3.04
N PRO A 51 -14.54 1.75 2.80
CA PRO A 51 -13.76 1.85 1.58
C PRO A 51 -12.63 0.83 1.64
N LEU A 52 -12.52 0.00 0.60
CA LEU A 52 -11.37 -0.86 0.41
C LEU A 52 -10.38 -0.13 -0.51
N ARG A 53 -9.11 -0.13 -0.13
CA ARG A 53 -8.02 0.39 -0.98
C ARG A 53 -7.00 -0.70 -1.18
N TRP A 54 -6.66 -0.97 -2.42
CA TRP A 54 -5.69 -1.99 -2.79
C TRP A 54 -4.53 -1.36 -3.56
N CYS A 55 -3.37 -2.00 -3.49
CA CYS A 55 -2.25 -1.73 -4.36
C CYS A 55 -1.70 -3.04 -4.90
N TYR A 56 -1.37 -3.05 -6.19
CA TYR A 56 -0.51 -4.03 -6.82
C TYR A 56 0.93 -3.54 -6.71
N VAL A 57 1.84 -4.45 -6.36
CA VAL A 57 3.28 -4.21 -6.39
C VAL A 57 3.97 -5.33 -7.16
N HIS A 58 4.95 -4.94 -7.96
CA HIS A 58 5.89 -5.83 -8.62
C HIS A 58 7.29 -5.49 -8.09
N ILE A 59 7.82 -6.36 -7.24
CA ILE A 59 9.16 -6.21 -6.65
C ILE A 59 10.17 -6.91 -7.55
N ASP A 60 9.91 -8.17 -7.89
CA ASP A 60 10.71 -8.97 -8.83
C ASP A 60 9.84 -10.06 -9.50
N GLU A 61 10.46 -10.97 -10.25
CA GLU A 61 9.78 -12.05 -11.00
C GLU A 61 9.10 -13.09 -10.09
N GLU A 62 9.51 -13.21 -8.84
CA GLU A 62 8.94 -14.17 -7.86
C GLU A 62 8.02 -13.48 -6.84
N THR A 63 8.23 -12.18 -6.62
CA THR A 63 7.61 -11.38 -5.56
C THR A 63 6.80 -10.24 -6.16
N TYR A 64 5.56 -10.57 -6.55
CA TYR A 64 4.58 -9.60 -7.02
C TYR A 64 3.17 -9.95 -6.54
N GLY A 65 2.23 -9.04 -6.75
CA GLY A 65 0.83 -9.24 -6.45
C GLY A 65 0.18 -8.02 -5.80
N ALA A 66 -1.10 -8.15 -5.52
CA ALA A 66 -1.90 -7.14 -4.84
C ALA A 66 -1.92 -7.35 -3.32
N PHE A 67 -2.14 -6.25 -2.60
CA PHE A 67 -2.42 -6.23 -1.17
C PHE A 67 -3.44 -5.15 -0.85
N TRP A 68 -4.12 -5.30 0.28
CA TRP A 68 -5.00 -4.26 0.79
C TRP A 68 -4.19 -3.18 1.49
N ALA A 69 -3.98 -2.04 0.82
CA ALA A 69 -3.35 -0.86 1.41
C ALA A 69 -4.21 -0.23 2.52
N PHE A 70 -5.53 -0.43 2.46
CA PHE A 70 -6.45 -0.15 3.56
C PHE A 70 -7.62 -1.15 3.60
N THR A 71 -7.90 -1.63 4.81
CA THR A 71 -9.19 -2.23 5.20
C THR A 71 -9.55 -1.70 6.57
N VAL A 72 -10.84 -1.68 6.92
CA VAL A 72 -11.29 -1.29 8.27
C VAL A 72 -10.68 -2.14 9.39
N PHE A 73 -10.24 -3.36 9.10
CA PHE A 73 -9.54 -4.21 10.06
C PHE A 73 -8.14 -3.71 10.43
N LEU A 74 -7.51 -2.85 9.61
CA LEU A 74 -6.21 -2.27 9.93
C LEU A 74 -6.31 -1.18 11.02
N GLN A 75 -7.51 -0.63 11.25
CA GLN A 75 -7.79 0.35 12.30
C GLN A 75 -6.78 1.51 12.36
N CYS A 76 -6.35 2.00 11.20
CA CYS A 76 -5.38 3.08 11.07
C CYS A 76 -6.01 4.32 10.44
N HIS A 77 -5.71 5.50 11.00
CA HIS A 77 -5.93 6.78 10.32
C HIS A 77 -4.68 7.22 9.55
N ASP A 78 -3.49 6.91 10.08
CA ASP A 78 -2.22 7.02 9.37
C ASP A 78 -1.66 5.61 9.12
N CYS A 79 -1.95 5.07 7.94
CA CYS A 79 -1.57 3.73 7.53
C CYS A 79 -0.22 3.79 6.82
N LYS A 80 0.81 3.20 7.43
CA LYS A 80 2.16 3.17 6.87
C LYS A 80 2.48 1.79 6.32
N TRP A 81 3.10 1.80 5.16
CA TRP A 81 3.59 0.61 4.48
C TRP A 81 5.04 0.81 4.04
N ILE A 82 5.79 -0.28 4.06
CA ILE A 82 7.11 -0.36 3.44
C ILE A 82 7.10 -1.54 2.47
N ILE A 83 7.74 -1.35 1.33
CA ILE A 83 8.02 -2.39 0.35
C ILE A 83 9.49 -2.75 0.54
N ARG A 84 9.79 -4.04 0.73
CA ARG A 84 11.14 -4.59 0.83
C ARG A 84 11.34 -5.63 -0.27
N ASP A 85 12.58 -6.08 -0.45
CA ASP A 85 12.93 -7.10 -1.44
C ASP A 85 12.05 -8.35 -1.35
N ASP A 86 11.55 -8.70 -0.17
CA ASP A 86 10.79 -9.92 0.05
C ASP A 86 9.27 -9.71 0.18
N GLY A 87 8.75 -8.48 0.07
CA GLY A 87 7.31 -8.22 0.09
C GLY A 87 6.87 -6.87 0.65
N ALA A 88 5.56 -6.72 0.82
CA ALA A 88 4.94 -5.53 1.40
C ALA A 88 4.62 -5.73 2.88
N TYR A 89 4.87 -4.70 3.70
CA TYR A 89 4.66 -4.73 5.14
C TYR A 89 3.82 -3.54 5.56
N HIS A 90 2.83 -3.77 6.42
CA HIS A 90 2.11 -2.68 7.08
C HIS A 90 2.63 -2.48 8.49
N PHE A 91 2.58 -1.24 8.96
CA PHE A 91 2.87 -0.93 10.35
C PHE A 91 1.66 -1.28 11.21
N ASN A 92 1.84 -2.19 12.16
CA ASN A 92 0.82 -2.54 13.12
C ASN A 92 1.02 -1.73 14.41
N HIS A 93 0.16 -0.73 14.63
CA HIS A 93 0.23 0.19 15.76
C HIS A 93 0.03 -0.50 17.13
N TYR A 94 -0.70 -1.60 17.18
CA TYR A 94 -0.93 -2.32 18.45
C TYR A 94 0.34 -3.04 18.94
N TYR A 95 1.12 -3.59 18.01
CA TYR A 95 2.36 -4.33 18.32
C TYR A 95 3.63 -3.50 18.11
N ASP A 96 3.50 -2.24 17.70
CA ASP A 96 4.62 -1.36 17.32
C ASP A 96 5.61 -2.05 16.36
N ALA A 97 5.07 -2.77 15.36
CA ALA A 97 5.87 -3.66 14.54
C ALA A 97 5.40 -3.71 13.07
N TRP A 98 6.36 -3.87 12.17
CA TRP A 98 6.09 -4.18 10.77
C TRP A 98 5.59 -5.62 10.61
N LYS A 99 4.48 -5.79 9.91
CA LYS A 99 3.88 -7.09 9.64
C LYS A 99 3.81 -7.32 8.13
N LYS A 100 4.48 -8.38 7.69
CA LYS A 100 4.46 -8.83 6.30
C LYS A 100 3.04 -9.18 5.90
N THR A 101 2.59 -8.64 4.77
CA THR A 101 1.30 -8.99 4.19
C THR A 101 1.47 -10.10 3.18
N ARG A 102 0.46 -10.94 3.04
CA ARG A 102 0.41 -11.91 1.95
C ARG A 102 -0.05 -11.19 0.68
N LEU A 103 0.78 -11.19 -0.35
CA LEU A 103 0.38 -10.74 -1.67
C LEU A 103 -0.62 -11.76 -2.28
N PHE A 104 -1.63 -11.25 -2.98
CA PHE A 104 -2.65 -12.05 -3.66
C PHE A 104 -2.70 -11.71 -5.16
N PHE A 105 -3.29 -12.58 -6.00
CA PHE A 105 -3.22 -12.48 -7.48
C PHE A 105 -1.80 -12.53 -8.05
N GLN A 106 -1.00 -13.51 -7.60
CA GLN A 106 0.20 -13.97 -8.30
C GLN A 106 -0.24 -14.81 -9.50
N TYR A 107 0.20 -14.45 -10.70
CA TYR A 107 -0.19 -15.08 -11.97
C TYR A 107 0.87 -16.04 -12.47
#